data_AF-A0A970PY15-F1
#
_entry.id   AF-A0A970PY15-F1
#
_cell.length_a   1.000
_cell.length_b   1.000
_cell.length_c   1.000
_cell.angle_alpha   90.00
_cell.angle_beta   90.00
_cell.angle_gamma   90.00
#
_symmetry.space_group_name_H-M   'P 1'
#
loop_
_entity.id
_entity.type
_entity.pdbx_description
1 polymer ?
#
loop_
_entity_poly.entity_id
_entity_poly.type
_entity_poly.pdbx_seq_one_letter_code
_entity_poly.pdbx_strand_id
1 'polypeptide(L)'
;MKDIRKIINNYFDGNLSKEEEDALKEFVLKHDLTSEYSFLKDMFEHFEKEKQISLPQDFEDNLFVKINEIESRENKVKRVVSYAITGIAACLIIFIGVFYYSQLSNNKSDELSRALVEDEELNTTYEAFLLMNYYIGKGFSSIEELNKLSIAPNEIQKLEILYEYKSKFLNNK
;
A
#
# COMPACT_ATOMS: atom_id res chain seq x y z
N MET A 1 -25.49 64.68 -24.27
CA MET A 1 -25.15 64.18 -22.93
C MET A 1 -26.00 62.95 -22.70
N LYS A 2 -25.41 61.77 -22.44
CA LYS A 2 -26.17 60.57 -22.09
C LYS A 2 -26.87 60.83 -20.74
N ASP A 3 -28.15 60.49 -20.61
CA ASP A 3 -28.91 60.59 -19.35
C ASP A 3 -28.20 59.75 -18.27
N ILE A 4 -27.87 60.35 -17.12
CA ILE A 4 -27.19 59.66 -15.99
C ILE A 4 -27.96 58.41 -15.54
N ARG A 5 -29.29 58.45 -15.62
CA ARG A 5 -30.19 57.31 -15.33
C ARG A 5 -29.93 56.11 -16.24
N LYS A 6 -29.66 56.35 -17.52
CA LYS A 6 -29.34 55.29 -18.48
C LYS A 6 -28.00 54.64 -18.17
N ILE A 7 -27.01 55.42 -17.73
CA ILE A 7 -25.70 54.91 -17.33
C ILE A 7 -25.82 54.08 -16.04
N ILE A 8 -26.57 54.57 -15.05
CA ILE A 8 -26.83 53.83 -13.81
C ILE A 8 -27.55 52.51 -14.08
N ASN A 9 -28.58 52.50 -14.94
CA ASN A 9 -29.27 51.25 -15.30
C ASN A 9 -28.32 50.27 -16.00
N ASN A 10 -27.50 50.76 -16.93
CA ASN A 10 -26.51 49.93 -17.61
C ASN A 10 -25.44 49.36 -16.65
N TYR A 11 -25.10 50.07 -15.56
CA TYR A 11 -24.23 49.56 -14.50
C TYR A 11 -24.85 48.35 -13.81
N PHE A 12 -26.12 48.43 -13.43
CA PHE A 12 -26.83 47.30 -12.83
C PHE A 12 -27.04 46.14 -13.80
N ASP A 13 -27.18 46.43 -15.09
CA ASP A 13 -27.29 45.41 -16.13
C ASP A 13 -25.93 44.79 -16.54
N GLY A 14 -24.81 45.28 -15.99
CA GLY A 14 -23.46 44.77 -16.31
C GLY A 14 -23.00 45.08 -17.75
N ASN A 15 -23.58 46.10 -18.38
CA ASN A 15 -23.36 46.45 -19.80
C ASN A 15 -22.41 47.65 -19.99
N LEU A 16 -21.79 48.14 -18.92
CA LEU A 16 -20.81 49.23 -19.00
C LEU A 16 -19.41 48.69 -19.33
N SER A 17 -18.63 49.49 -20.06
CA SER A 17 -17.19 49.25 -20.13
C SER A 17 -16.51 49.69 -18.83
N LYS A 18 -15.33 49.14 -18.55
CA LYS A 18 -14.54 49.51 -17.36
C LYS A 18 -14.28 51.02 -17.26
N GLU A 19 -14.03 51.68 -18.38
CA GLU A 19 -13.80 53.12 -18.47
C GLU A 19 -15.07 53.92 -18.12
N GLU A 20 -16.24 53.44 -18.52
CA GLU A 20 -17.52 54.07 -18.18
C GLU A 20 -17.90 53.83 -16.71
N GLU A 21 -17.55 52.68 -16.12
CA GLU A 21 -17.73 52.39 -14.69
C GLU A 21 -16.86 53.29 -13.81
N ASP A 22 -15.57 53.43 -14.15
CA ASP A 22 -14.64 54.31 -13.42
C ASP A 22 -15.12 55.77 -13.48
N ALA A 23 -15.59 56.22 -14.64
CA ALA A 23 -16.17 57.57 -14.80
C ALA A 23 -17.48 57.75 -14.01
N LEU A 24 -18.35 56.74 -13.96
CA LEU A 24 -19.57 56.76 -13.15
C LEU A 24 -19.23 56.84 -11.67
N LYS A 25 -18.27 56.05 -11.19
CA LYS A 25 -17.82 56.03 -9.80
C LYS A 25 -17.25 57.39 -9.39
N GLU A 26 -16.38 57.99 -10.20
CA GLU A 26 -15.83 59.33 -9.94
C GLU A 26 -16.94 60.38 -9.90
N PHE A 27 -17.91 60.31 -10.82
CA PHE A 27 -19.03 61.22 -10.89
C PHE A 27 -19.93 61.13 -9.64
N VAL A 28 -20.28 59.91 -9.21
CA VAL A 28 -21.12 59.66 -8.02
C VAL A 28 -20.44 60.08 -6.72
N LEU A 29 -19.12 59.92 -6.62
CA LEU A 29 -18.36 60.34 -5.44
C LEU A 29 -18.20 61.86 -5.35
N LYS A 30 -18.14 62.56 -6.49
CA LYS A 30 -17.89 64.00 -6.57
C LYS A 30 -19.16 64.85 -6.56
N HIS A 31 -20.31 64.30 -6.92
CA HIS A 31 -21.57 65.04 -7.05
C HIS A 31 -22.66 64.43 -6.19
N ASP A 32 -23.47 65.29 -5.57
CA ASP A 32 -24.64 64.85 -4.82
C ASP A 32 -25.75 64.48 -5.79
N LEU A 33 -26.07 63.19 -5.84
CA LEU A 33 -27.14 62.66 -6.68
C LEU A 33 -28.51 62.94 -6.05
N THR A 34 -29.54 62.99 -6.90
CA THR A 34 -30.94 63.02 -6.47
C THR A 34 -31.24 61.88 -5.50
N SER A 35 -32.19 62.11 -4.57
CA SER A 35 -32.57 61.19 -3.47
C SER A 35 -32.68 59.72 -3.86
N GLU A 36 -33.12 59.40 -5.09
CA GLU A 36 -33.30 58.04 -5.61
C GLU A 36 -32.00 57.24 -5.72
N TYR A 37 -30.86 57.90 -5.94
CA TYR A 37 -29.56 57.27 -6.20
C TYR A 37 -28.51 57.55 -5.12
N SER A 38 -28.94 58.13 -3.98
CA SER A 38 -28.06 58.42 -2.84
C SER A 38 -27.32 57.19 -2.33
N PHE A 39 -27.97 56.01 -2.36
CA PHE A 39 -27.40 54.74 -1.91
C PHE A 39 -26.17 54.29 -2.71
N LEU A 40 -26.02 54.71 -3.97
CA LEU A 40 -24.86 54.35 -4.79
C LEU A 40 -23.57 54.94 -4.24
N LYS A 41 -23.64 56.11 -3.61
CA LYS A 41 -22.50 56.77 -2.99
C LYS A 41 -22.00 55.97 -1.79
N ASP A 42 -22.90 55.60 -0.89
CA ASP A 42 -22.58 54.76 0.28
C ASP A 42 -22.00 53.41 -0.16
N MET A 43 -22.56 52.81 -1.21
CA MET A 43 -22.08 51.56 -1.78
C MET A 43 -20.66 51.68 -2.33
N PHE A 44 -20.37 52.70 -3.16
CA PHE A 44 -19.03 52.89 -3.71
C PHE A 44 -18.00 53.26 -2.65
N GLU A 45 -18.37 54.04 -1.63
CA GLU A 45 -17.51 54.34 -0.49
C GLU A 45 -17.17 53.10 0.31
N HIS A 46 -18.14 52.20 0.52
CA HIS A 46 -17.92 50.94 1.22
C HIS A 46 -16.96 50.03 0.46
N PHE A 47 -17.17 49.86 -0.86
CA PHE A 47 -16.28 49.05 -1.69
C PHE A 47 -14.86 49.59 -1.71
N GLU A 48 -14.69 50.92 -1.66
CA GLU A 48 -13.35 51.49 -1.65
C GLU A 48 -12.63 51.35 -0.31
N LYS A 49 -13.37 51.29 0.79
CA LYS A 49 -12.83 50.92 2.10
C LYS A 49 -12.44 49.44 2.13
N GLU A 50 -13.26 48.55 1.57
CA GLU A 50 -12.94 47.12 1.55
C GLU A 50 -11.78 46.80 0.62
N LYS A 51 -11.62 47.52 -0.49
CA LYS A 51 -10.48 47.35 -1.42
C LYS A 51 -9.13 47.63 -0.77
N GLN A 52 -9.10 48.41 0.32
CA GLN A 52 -7.88 48.68 1.08
C GLN A 52 -7.48 47.52 2.01
N ILE A 53 -8.35 46.52 2.18
CA ILE A 53 -8.04 45.32 2.94
C ILE A 53 -7.08 44.48 2.09
N SER A 54 -5.81 44.43 2.50
CA SER A 54 -4.83 43.54 1.88
C SER A 54 -4.97 42.12 2.44
N LEU A 55 -4.74 41.14 1.58
CA LEU A 55 -4.62 39.76 2.01
C LEU A 55 -3.39 39.62 2.92
N PRO A 56 -3.45 38.78 3.97
CA PRO A 56 -2.27 38.43 4.76
C PRO A 56 -1.16 37.90 3.86
N GLN A 57 0.09 38.26 4.15
CA GLN A 57 1.25 37.86 3.35
C GLN A 57 1.35 36.33 3.18
N ASP A 58 0.91 35.58 4.19
CA ASP A 58 0.98 34.11 4.24
C ASP A 58 -0.31 33.43 3.75
N PHE A 59 -1.26 34.17 3.16
CA PHE A 59 -2.56 33.61 2.76
C PHE A 59 -2.40 32.51 1.70
N GLU A 60 -1.58 32.78 0.69
CA GLU A 60 -1.36 31.88 -0.43
C GLU A 60 -0.66 30.60 0.02
N ASP A 61 0.39 30.73 0.83
CA ASP A 61 1.10 29.59 1.42
C ASP A 61 0.16 28.72 2.27
N ASN A 62 -0.66 29.34 3.14
CA ASN A 62 -1.63 28.61 3.96
C ASN A 62 -2.73 27.92 3.13
N LEU A 63 -3.14 28.53 2.02
CA LEU A 63 -4.13 27.96 1.11
C LEU A 63 -3.57 26.69 0.44
N PHE A 64 -2.35 26.76 -0.10
CA PHE A 64 -1.71 25.62 -0.75
C PHE A 64 -1.42 24.49 0.23
N VAL A 65 -0.99 24.80 1.46
CA VAL A 65 -0.80 23.80 2.52
C VAL A 65 -2.10 23.05 2.79
N LYS A 66 -3.23 23.75 2.95
CA LYS A 66 -4.54 23.11 3.20
C LYS A 66 -5.02 22.26 2.02
N ILE A 67 -4.84 22.73 0.79
CA ILE A 67 -5.22 21.96 -0.41
C ILE A 67 -4.43 20.64 -0.47
N ASN A 68 -3.10 20.72 -0.29
CA ASN A 68 -2.23 19.56 -0.32
C ASN A 68 -2.50 18.57 0.83
N GLU A 69 -2.85 19.08 2.01
CA GLU A 69 -3.19 18.24 3.17
C GLU A 69 -4.44 17.39 2.89
N ILE A 70 -5.48 17.98 2.31
CA ILE A 70 -6.73 17.32 1.94
C ILE A 70 -6.46 16.19 0.92
N GLU A 71 -5.70 16.48 -0.14
CA GLU A 71 -5.38 15.51 -1.19
C GLU A 71 -4.53 14.34 -0.66
N SER A 72 -3.56 14.63 0.23
CA SER A 72 -2.71 13.62 0.83
C SER A 72 -3.49 12.66 1.75
N ARG A 73 -4.53 13.16 2.44
CA ARG A 73 -5.34 12.38 3.37
C ARG A 73 -6.24 11.39 2.63
N GLU A 74 -6.87 11.80 1.53
CA GLU A 74 -7.69 10.88 0.73
C GLU A 74 -6.89 9.71 0.15
N ASN A 75 -5.70 10.00 -0.38
CA ASN A 75 -4.85 8.97 -0.99
C ASN A 75 -4.32 7.95 0.03
N LYS A 76 -4.00 8.41 1.25
CA LYS A 76 -3.60 7.51 2.35
C LYS A 76 -4.74 6.57 2.77
N VAL A 77 -5.96 7.08 2.92
CA VAL A 77 -7.11 6.27 3.34
C VAL A 77 -7.47 5.23 2.27
N LYS A 78 -7.51 5.62 0.99
CA LYS A 78 -7.79 4.69 -0.13
C LYS A 78 -6.78 3.54 -0.17
N ARG A 79 -5.48 3.84 0.05
CA ARG A 79 -4.41 2.83 0.05
C ARG A 79 -4.50 1.87 1.24
N VAL A 80 -4.83 2.35 2.44
CA VAL A 80 -4.99 1.48 3.61
C VAL A 80 -6.20 0.55 3.45
N VAL A 81 -7.32 1.08 2.96
CA VAL A 81 -8.53 0.29 2.73
C VAL A 81 -8.32 -0.77 1.65
N SER A 82 -7.61 -0.46 0.56
CA SER A 82 -7.33 -1.45 -0.48
C SER A 82 -6.42 -2.58 0.01
N TYR A 83 -5.39 -2.28 0.81
CA TYR A 83 -4.56 -3.32 1.43
C TYR A 83 -5.33 -4.15 2.45
N ALA A 84 -6.24 -3.56 3.22
CA ALA A 84 -7.07 -4.30 4.17
C ALA A 84 -8.01 -5.29 3.45
N ILE A 85 -8.69 -4.85 2.39
CA ILE A 85 -9.61 -5.69 1.61
C ILE A 85 -8.86 -6.83 0.92
N THR A 86 -7.69 -6.56 0.33
CA THR A 86 -6.86 -7.59 -0.31
C THR A 86 -6.32 -8.61 0.69
N GLY A 87 -5.94 -8.18 1.89
CA GLY A 87 -5.56 -9.08 2.98
C GLY A 87 -6.70 -10.01 3.40
N ILE A 88 -7.92 -9.49 3.58
CA ILE A 88 -9.10 -10.28 3.92
C ILE A 88 -9.42 -11.29 2.79
N ALA A 89 -9.37 -10.86 1.54
CA ALA A 89 -9.62 -11.74 0.39
C ALA A 89 -8.60 -12.88 0.30
N ALA A 90 -7.31 -12.60 0.54
CA ALA A 90 -6.27 -13.62 0.55
C ALA A 90 -6.50 -14.67 1.63
N CYS A 91 -6.88 -14.24 2.85
CA CYS A 91 -7.25 -15.17 3.92
C CYS A 91 -8.43 -16.06 3.53
N LEU A 92 -9.47 -15.50 2.91
CA LEU A 92 -10.62 -16.27 2.44
C LEU A 92 -10.24 -17.30 1.37
N ILE A 93 -9.39 -16.93 0.41
CA ILE A 93 -8.91 -17.85 -0.63
C ILE A 93 -8.14 -19.02 0.00
N ILE A 94 -7.26 -18.74 0.97
CA ILE A 94 -6.52 -19.78 1.69
C ILE A 94 -7.48 -20.70 2.44
N PHE A 95 -8.46 -20.14 3.16
CA PHE A 95 -9.46 -20.91 3.89
C PHE A 95 -10.28 -21.82 2.97
N ILE A 96 -10.75 -21.29 1.84
CA ILE A 96 -11.50 -22.06 0.83
C ILE A 96 -10.62 -23.15 0.23
N GLY A 97 -9.36 -22.85 -0.08
CA GLY A 97 -8.41 -23.81 -0.62
C GLY A 97 -8.12 -24.97 0.35
N VAL A 98 -7.87 -24.65 1.62
CA VAL A 98 -7.65 -25.66 2.68
C VAL A 98 -8.90 -26.51 2.89
N PHE A 99 -10.08 -25.89 2.92
CA PHE A 99 -11.35 -26.60 3.07
C PHE A 99 -11.59 -27.57 1.90
N TYR A 100 -11.37 -27.12 0.66
CA TYR A 100 -11.54 -27.95 -0.53
C TYR A 100 -10.53 -29.10 -0.58
N TYR A 101 -9.26 -28.82 -0.23
CA TYR A 101 -8.23 -29.84 -0.13
C TYR A 101 -8.54 -30.90 0.93
N SER A 102 -9.02 -30.48 2.11
CA SER A 102 -9.42 -31.41 3.18
C SER A 102 -10.58 -32.31 2.78
N GLN A 103 -11.58 -31.78 2.07
CA GLN A 103 -12.68 -32.57 1.51
C GLN A 103 -12.18 -33.60 0.49
N LEU A 104 -11.30 -33.19 -0.43
CA LEU A 104 -10.76 -34.08 -1.45
C LEU A 104 -9.88 -35.18 -0.85
N SER A 105 -9.09 -34.86 0.18
CA SER A 105 -8.22 -35.83 0.87
C SER A 105 -9.03 -36.88 1.62
N ASN A 106 -10.11 -36.50 2.31
CA ASN A 106 -10.93 -37.43 3.08
C ASN A 106 -11.68 -38.43 2.18
N ASN A 107 -12.12 -37.99 0.99
CA ASN A 107 -12.80 -38.88 0.04
C ASN A 107 -11.82 -39.86 -0.62
N LYS A 108 -10.57 -39.45 -0.85
CA LYS A 108 -9.55 -40.30 -1.51
C LYS A 108 -9.01 -41.41 -0.61
N SER A 109 -8.93 -41.16 0.71
CA SER A 109 -8.54 -42.20 1.68
C SER A 109 -9.60 -43.29 1.83
N ASP A 110 -10.89 -42.96 1.76
CA ASP A 110 -11.97 -43.94 1.86
C ASP A 110 -12.07 -44.85 0.63
N GLU A 111 -11.84 -44.31 -0.56
CA GLU A 111 -11.89 -45.08 -1.82
C GLU A 111 -10.68 -46.03 -1.97
N LEU A 112 -9.47 -45.56 -1.64
CA LEU A 112 -8.26 -46.39 -1.58
C LEU A 112 -8.37 -47.49 -0.51
N SER A 113 -8.92 -47.18 0.66
CA SER A 113 -9.07 -48.17 1.74
C SER A 113 -10.08 -49.25 1.38
N ARG A 114 -11.15 -48.93 0.64
CA ARG A 114 -12.11 -49.95 0.16
C ARG A 114 -11.52 -50.84 -0.93
N ALA A 115 -10.79 -50.26 -1.89
CA ALA A 115 -10.13 -51.01 -2.96
C ALA A 115 -9.01 -51.95 -2.45
N LEU A 116 -8.29 -51.56 -1.39
CA LEU A 116 -7.25 -52.38 -0.76
C LEU A 116 -7.81 -53.51 0.13
N VAL A 117 -9.03 -53.36 0.64
CA VAL A 117 -9.68 -54.36 1.51
C VAL A 117 -10.37 -55.47 0.70
N GLU A 118 -10.78 -55.22 -0.54
CA GLU A 118 -11.47 -56.20 -1.40
C GLU A 118 -10.54 -57.12 -2.21
N ASP A 119 -9.28 -56.75 -2.42
CA ASP A 119 -8.34 -57.49 -3.27
C ASP A 119 -7.13 -58.02 -2.47
N GLU A 120 -7.16 -59.32 -2.15
CA GLU A 120 -6.13 -60.03 -1.36
C GLU A 120 -4.73 -59.98 -2.00
N GLU A 121 -4.66 -59.97 -3.34
CA GLU A 121 -3.39 -59.89 -4.09
C GLU A 121 -2.76 -58.49 -3.98
N LEU A 122 -3.59 -57.45 -3.96
CA LEU A 122 -3.14 -56.05 -3.82
C LEU A 122 -2.62 -55.77 -2.41
N ASN A 123 -3.28 -56.32 -1.38
CA ASN A 123 -2.84 -56.16 0.00
C ASN A 123 -1.47 -56.83 0.26
N THR A 124 -1.28 -58.04 -0.28
CA THR A 124 0.01 -58.75 -0.23
C THR A 124 1.13 -57.93 -0.88
N THR A 125 0.83 -57.29 -2.02
CA THR A 125 1.78 -56.42 -2.73
C THR A 125 2.14 -55.18 -1.91
N TYR A 126 1.15 -54.56 -1.26
CA TYR A 126 1.36 -53.40 -0.40
C TYR A 126 2.24 -53.73 0.82
N GLU A 127 1.98 -54.86 1.48
CA GLU A 127 2.83 -55.36 2.57
C GLU A 127 4.26 -55.64 2.12
N ALA A 128 4.44 -56.25 0.93
CA ALA A 128 5.77 -56.48 0.36
C ALA A 128 6.51 -55.17 0.07
N PHE A 129 5.82 -54.15 -0.44
CA PHE A 129 6.40 -52.82 -0.67
C PHE A 129 6.80 -52.11 0.63
N LEU A 130 5.96 -52.20 1.67
CA LEU A 130 6.26 -51.65 3.00
C LEU A 130 7.50 -52.32 3.60
N LEU A 131 7.58 -53.65 3.52
CA LEU A 131 8.73 -54.42 3.99
C LEU A 131 10.00 -54.04 3.23
N MET A 132 9.91 -53.89 1.90
CA MET A 132 11.02 -53.43 1.06
C MET A 132 11.51 -52.05 1.49
N ASN A 133 10.60 -51.09 1.67
CA ASN A 133 10.95 -49.72 2.06
C ASN A 133 11.63 -49.69 3.45
N TYR A 134 11.15 -50.48 4.40
CA TYR A 134 11.76 -50.61 5.73
C TYR A 134 13.22 -51.11 5.64
N TYR A 135 13.48 -52.17 4.89
CA TYR A 135 14.83 -52.72 4.75
C TYR A 135 15.75 -51.83 3.93
N ILE A 136 15.23 -51.14 2.91
CA ILE A 136 15.99 -50.12 2.17
C ILE A 136 16.43 -49.00 3.11
N GLY A 137 15.51 -48.47 3.92
CA GLY A 137 15.82 -47.43 4.91
C GLY A 137 16.90 -47.89 5.91
N LYS A 138 16.76 -49.10 6.45
CA LYS A 138 17.75 -49.69 7.37
C LYS A 138 19.12 -49.92 6.70
N GLY A 139 19.12 -50.33 5.43
CA GLY A 139 20.33 -50.48 4.62
C GLY A 139 21.05 -49.16 4.40
N PHE A 140 20.30 -48.09 4.10
CA PHE A 140 20.87 -46.75 3.97
C PHE A 140 21.50 -46.25 5.28
N SER A 141 20.86 -46.47 6.43
CA SER A 141 21.45 -46.11 7.73
C SER A 141 22.76 -46.86 7.99
N SER A 142 22.81 -48.15 7.64
CA SER A 142 24.02 -48.97 7.78
C SER A 142 25.15 -48.49 6.86
N ILE A 143 24.82 -48.09 5.62
CA ILE A 143 25.78 -47.50 4.67
C ILE A 143 26.28 -46.13 5.15
N GLU A 144 25.41 -45.32 5.77
CA GLU A 144 25.79 -44.03 6.34
C GLU A 144 26.79 -44.20 7.49
N GLU A 145 26.56 -45.17 8.39
CA GLU A 145 27.50 -45.53 9.46
C GLU A 145 28.85 -46.03 8.90
N LEU A 146 28.82 -46.89 7.87
CA LEU A 146 30.04 -47.34 7.19
C LEU A 146 30.81 -46.18 6.52
N ASN A 147 30.11 -45.18 5.99
CA ASN A 147 30.74 -43.99 5.42
C ASN A 147 31.39 -43.12 6.50
N LYS A 148 30.75 -42.97 7.66
CA LYS A 148 31.37 -42.28 8.82
C LYS A 148 32.62 -43.02 9.30
N LEU A 149 32.58 -44.36 9.30
CA LEU A 149 33.73 -45.21 9.64
C LEU A 149 34.86 -45.15 8.62
N SER A 150 34.58 -45.05 7.31
CA SER A 150 35.61 -44.97 6.28
C SER A 150 36.32 -43.61 6.23
N ILE A 151 35.70 -42.55 6.73
CA ILE A 151 36.29 -41.21 6.84
C ILE A 151 37.15 -41.08 8.12
N ALA A 152 36.88 -41.87 9.16
CA ALA A 152 37.61 -41.83 10.42
C ALA A 152 39.15 -42.03 10.29
N PRO A 153 39.68 -42.94 9.45
CA PRO A 153 41.12 -43.07 9.21
C PRO A 153 41.78 -41.79 8.69
N ASN A 154 41.09 -41.02 7.83
CA ASN A 154 41.64 -39.78 7.28
C ASN A 154 41.69 -38.66 8.33
N GLU A 155 40.70 -38.59 9.22
CA GLU A 155 40.70 -37.65 10.34
C GLU A 155 41.76 -38.02 11.39
N ILE A 156 41.96 -39.32 11.65
CA ILE A 156 43.04 -39.80 12.54
C ILE A 156 44.42 -39.47 11.95
N GLN A 157 44.64 -39.64 10.64
CA GLN A 157 45.89 -39.25 9.99
C GLN A 157 46.16 -37.74 10.07
N LYS A 158 45.15 -36.88 9.89
CA LYS A 158 45.31 -35.43 10.08
C LYS A 158 45.73 -35.08 11.51
N LEU A 159 45.14 -35.74 12.50
CA LEU A 159 45.51 -35.56 13.90
C LEU A 159 46.94 -36.02 14.17
N GLU A 160 47.35 -37.15 13.61
CA GLU A 160 48.72 -37.66 13.74
C GLU A 160 49.76 -36.69 13.14
N ILE A 161 49.50 -36.16 11.95
CA ILE A 161 50.33 -35.12 11.31
C ILE A 161 50.40 -33.85 12.17
N LEU A 162 49.28 -33.43 12.78
CA LEU A 162 49.26 -32.28 13.69
C LEU A 162 50.09 -32.53 14.95
N TYR A 163 50.03 -33.73 15.52
CA TYR A 163 50.87 -34.12 16.67
C TYR A 163 52.35 -34.15 16.30
N GLU A 164 52.71 -34.66 15.12
CA GLU A 164 54.08 -34.68 14.63
C GLU A 164 54.63 -33.26 14.40
N TYR A 165 53.81 -32.35 13.85
CA TYR A 165 54.20 -30.96 13.67
C TYR A 165 54.41 -30.24 15.02
N LYS A 166 53.49 -30.46 15.96
CA LYS A 166 53.58 -29.88 17.32
C LYS A 166 54.81 -30.40 18.07
N SER A 167 55.13 -31.69 17.95
CA SER A 167 56.31 -32.26 18.62
C SER A 167 57.62 -31.74 18.03
N LYS A 168 57.71 -31.60 16.70
CA LYS A 168 58.87 -30.97 16.04
C LYS A 168 59.05 -29.51 16.44
N PHE A 169 57.97 -28.75 16.62
CA PHE A 169 58.04 -27.36 17.08
C PHE A 169 58.47 -27.24 18.55
N LEU A 170 58.02 -28.17 19.42
CA LEU A 170 58.35 -28.16 20.84
C LEU A 170 59.78 -28.66 21.14
N ASN A 171 60.33 -29.54 20.29
CA ASN A 171 61.70 -30.06 20.45
C ASN A 171 62.80 -29.18 19.83
N ASN A 172 62.44 -28.05 19.19
CA ASN A 172 63.38 -27.15 18.52
C ASN A 172 63.53 -25.81 19.27
N LYS A 173 63.37 -25.83 20.59
CA LYS A 173 63.50 -24.70 21.51
C LYS A 173 64.34 -25.11 22.72
#